data_AF-A0A4R3YN69-F1
#
_entry.id   AF-A0A4R3YN69-F1
#
_cell.length_a   1.000
_cell.length_b   1.000
_cell.length_c   1.000
_cell.angle_alpha   90.00
_cell.angle_beta   90.00
_cell.angle_gamma   90.00
#
_symmetry.space_group_name_H-M   'P 1'
#
loop_
_entity.id
_entity.type
_entity.pdbx_description
1 polymer ?
#
loop_
_entity_poly.entity_id
_entity_poly.type
_entity_poly.pdbx_seq_one_letter_code
_entity_poly.pdbx_strand_id
1 'polypeptide(L)'
;MDLINKCAIWNENGEYQLIVDAIESLEKEKLTAELISELARAYNNIGNLKNSDGQESEEYFYKAIELLKSIEEDLGSQHNWNFRIAYAYFHLDQDVKALHHFMKALESRPNDQDTMNFIEACKESLALPRFQKPFAKRVARCWDVFESEEAHLRAIIDDKNYQDLIAEFEKVLSVAFDNASFEVGFNGMKYELILTPEGDISRLYKYVYFKNHAPSSIFKHWNILVGRQVEGSRNGNTPKLMLAAFDQKVSGEDVQVWLTMNENKKFVLELYCEKLALLQKENEKEVWWLFNTLLDQALGEINAMRLIEDVQILKQPKNEKFVLLKDLRDEISNCEVNLSNDPDEFLNEYLFYSLEPNKDENADLRLDIFVAMTRHAYLSIDYIDNSTFCVDEFHRDGAVAGFFYFPLYVFAGEDNYNQAVLEFRYHVQEEIERVIGDDVVSVIGGATGIYYGYIDFIAWDLMELLHKAEEVFEKTSIPWVSYHSFRRDGESFLIMDHTDDN
;
A
#
# COMPACT_ATOMS: atom_id res chain seq x y z
N MET A 1 10.19 27.98 39.21
CA MET A 1 10.29 27.79 37.76
C MET A 1 9.24 26.76 37.39
N ASP A 2 8.32 27.13 36.52
CA ASP A 2 7.28 26.24 36.01
C ASP A 2 7.89 25.01 35.30
N LEU A 3 7.16 23.89 35.26
CA LEU A 3 7.66 22.63 34.71
C LEU A 3 8.01 22.76 33.23
N ILE A 4 7.21 23.47 32.43
CA ILE A 4 7.51 23.74 31.01
C ILE A 4 8.87 24.42 30.85
N ASN A 5 9.19 25.41 31.70
CA ASN A 5 10.49 26.08 31.66
C ASN A 5 11.64 25.14 32.05
N LYS A 6 11.40 24.17 32.94
CA LYS A 6 12.40 23.13 33.24
C LYS A 6 12.60 22.20 32.04
N CYS A 7 11.52 21.78 31.38
CA CYS A 7 11.59 20.95 30.18
C CYS A 7 12.41 21.63 29.07
N ALA A 8 12.25 22.94 28.87
CA ALA A 8 13.07 23.70 27.93
C ALA A 8 14.57 23.63 28.27
N ILE A 9 14.95 23.86 29.53
CA ILE A 9 16.35 23.80 29.98
C ILE A 9 16.91 22.38 29.83
N TRP A 10 16.17 21.36 30.27
CA TRP A 10 16.61 19.96 30.14
C TRP A 10 16.77 19.56 28.69
N ASN A 11 15.88 20.01 27.79
CA ASN A 11 15.99 19.74 26.37
C ASN A 11 17.25 20.38 25.77
N GLU A 12 17.55 21.63 26.11
CA GLU A 12 18.78 22.32 25.65
C GLU A 12 20.05 21.61 26.15
N ASN A 13 20.01 21.02 27.34
CA ASN A 13 21.13 20.27 27.92
C ASN A 13 21.22 18.81 27.43
N GLY A 14 20.28 18.33 26.61
CA GLY A 14 20.21 16.91 26.21
C GLY A 14 19.73 15.96 27.32
N GLU A 15 19.15 16.49 28.39
CA GLU A 15 18.67 15.74 29.58
C GLU A 15 17.24 15.21 29.37
N TYR A 16 16.97 14.56 28.23
CA TYR A 16 15.62 14.18 27.81
C TYR A 16 14.92 13.21 28.78
N GLN A 17 15.66 12.28 29.38
CA GLN A 17 15.10 11.34 30.36
C GLN A 17 14.52 12.06 31.59
N LEU A 18 15.10 13.20 32.02
CA LEU A 18 14.54 13.99 33.12
C LEU A 18 13.17 14.57 32.78
N ILE A 19 12.92 14.90 31.51
CA ILE A 19 11.62 15.35 31.02
C ILE A 19 10.61 14.21 31.12
N VAL A 20 10.98 13.02 30.62
CA VAL A 20 10.14 11.81 30.67
C VAL A 20 9.76 11.48 32.11
N ASP A 21 10.76 11.30 32.98
CA ASP A 21 10.56 10.94 34.38
C ASP A 21 9.70 11.98 35.13
N ALA A 22 9.91 13.27 34.86
CA ALA A 22 9.16 14.32 35.51
C ALA A 22 7.69 14.34 35.08
N ILE A 23 7.39 14.19 33.79
CA ILE A 23 6.03 14.29 33.27
C ILE A 23 5.23 13.01 33.54
N GLU A 24 5.82 11.82 33.37
CA GLU A 24 5.13 10.55 33.64
C GLU A 24 4.82 10.32 35.12
N SER A 25 5.54 11.00 36.03
CA SER A 25 5.23 10.98 37.46
C SER A 25 4.00 11.81 37.86
N LEU A 26 3.44 12.59 36.93
CA LEU A 26 2.26 13.41 37.19
C LEU A 26 0.97 12.58 37.15
N GLU A 27 0.00 13.01 37.94
CA GLU A 27 -1.38 12.54 37.82
C GLU A 27 -1.99 13.02 36.49
N LYS A 28 -2.87 12.20 35.89
CA LYS A 28 -3.43 12.45 34.56
C LYS A 28 -4.10 13.83 34.45
N GLU A 29 -4.71 14.32 35.52
CA GLU A 29 -5.40 15.61 35.57
C GLU A 29 -4.45 16.82 35.47
N LYS A 30 -3.14 16.60 35.67
CA LYS A 30 -2.10 17.63 35.57
C LYS A 30 -1.41 17.64 34.20
N LEU A 31 -1.70 16.67 33.34
CA LEU A 31 -1.15 16.58 31.99
C LEU A 31 -1.89 17.54 31.06
N THR A 32 -1.33 18.74 30.87
CA THR A 32 -1.81 19.67 29.85
C THR A 32 -1.31 19.26 28.47
N ALA A 33 -1.96 19.74 27.41
CA ALA A 33 -1.53 19.46 26.04
C ALA A 33 -0.07 19.88 25.78
N GLU A 34 0.39 20.98 26.38
CA GLU A 34 1.77 21.44 26.27
C GLU A 34 2.75 20.47 26.94
N LEU A 35 2.43 19.94 28.13
CA LEU A 35 3.27 18.94 28.79
C LEU A 35 3.32 17.63 28.00
N ILE A 36 2.19 17.18 27.44
CA ILE A 36 2.15 16.00 26.57
C ILE A 36 3.01 16.23 25.32
N SER A 37 2.95 17.43 24.73
CA SER A 37 3.79 17.78 23.59
C SER A 37 5.29 17.79 23.94
N GLU A 38 5.65 18.27 25.13
CA GLU A 38 7.03 18.23 25.64
C GLU A 38 7.52 16.81 25.92
N LEU A 39 6.64 15.93 26.42
CA LEU A 39 6.92 14.52 26.60
C LEU A 39 7.18 13.83 25.25
N ALA A 40 6.34 14.08 24.25
CA ALA A 40 6.54 13.56 22.89
C ALA A 40 7.86 14.05 22.27
N ARG A 41 8.24 15.31 22.48
CA ARG A 41 9.55 15.84 22.07
C ARG A 41 10.70 15.09 22.73
N ALA A 42 10.61 14.83 24.04
CA ALA A 42 11.65 14.08 24.75
C ALA A 42 11.77 12.65 24.22
N TYR A 43 10.64 11.98 23.96
CA TYR A 43 10.60 10.66 23.32
C TYR A 43 11.31 10.67 21.95
N ASN A 44 10.97 11.61 21.07
CA ASN A 44 11.62 11.78 19.76
C ASN A 44 13.14 11.92 19.89
N ASN A 45 13.61 12.77 20.81
CA ASN A 45 15.04 13.02 20.97
C ASN A 45 15.78 11.78 21.53
N ILE A 46 15.17 11.05 22.47
CA ILE A 46 15.73 9.79 22.97
C ILE A 46 15.79 8.75 21.86
N GLY A 47 14.72 8.64 21.06
CA GLY A 47 14.66 7.77 19.90
C GLY A 47 15.78 8.06 18.91
N ASN A 48 16.00 9.33 18.56
CA ASN A 48 17.05 9.75 17.65
C ASN A 48 18.47 9.47 18.19
N LEU A 49 18.72 9.72 19.48
CA LEU A 49 20.00 9.36 20.12
C LEU A 49 20.25 7.85 20.06
N LYS A 50 19.25 7.04 20.39
CA LYS A 50 19.35 5.58 20.33
C LYS A 50 19.59 5.06 18.92
N ASN A 51 18.89 5.60 17.93
CA ASN A 51 19.12 5.29 16.51
C ASN A 51 20.54 5.61 16.09
N SER A 52 21.05 6.78 16.47
CA SER A 52 22.42 7.20 16.17
C SER A 52 23.46 6.26 16.80
N ASP A 53 23.13 5.63 17.93
CA ASP A 53 23.96 4.63 18.62
C ASP A 53 23.71 3.18 18.12
N GLY A 54 22.87 2.99 17.09
CA GLY A 54 22.53 1.67 16.53
C GLY A 54 21.64 0.80 17.43
N GLN A 55 20.91 1.41 18.36
CA GLN A 55 19.95 0.71 19.24
C GLN A 55 18.52 0.76 18.67
N GLU A 56 17.70 -0.23 19.04
CA GLU A 56 16.26 -0.18 18.77
C GLU A 56 15.62 1.04 19.45
N SER A 57 14.90 1.84 18.67
CA SER A 57 14.37 3.14 19.10
C SER A 57 12.92 3.39 18.67
N GLU A 58 12.36 2.54 17.81
CA GLU A 58 11.05 2.75 17.18
C GLU A 58 9.93 2.95 18.21
N GLU A 59 10.01 2.25 19.35
CA GLU A 59 9.05 2.41 20.44
C GLU A 59 8.95 3.85 20.94
N TYR A 60 10.05 4.62 20.90
CA TYR A 60 10.07 6.01 21.34
C TYR A 60 9.32 6.89 20.33
N PHE A 61 9.50 6.65 19.04
CA PHE A 61 8.78 7.39 17.99
C PHE A 61 7.29 7.03 17.96
N TYR A 62 6.93 5.75 18.14
CA TYR A 62 5.53 5.34 18.26
C TYR A 62 4.85 5.98 19.47
N LYS A 63 5.50 6.00 20.64
CA LYS A 63 5.01 6.71 21.83
C LYS A 63 4.83 8.21 21.56
N ALA A 64 5.79 8.85 20.88
CA ALA A 64 5.67 10.25 20.52
C ALA A 64 4.45 10.52 19.61
N ILE A 65 4.21 9.67 18.60
CA ILE A 65 3.05 9.76 17.71
C ILE A 65 1.74 9.59 18.49
N GLU A 66 1.65 8.58 19.37
CA GLU A 66 0.46 8.34 20.20
C GLU A 66 0.12 9.56 21.06
N LEU A 67 1.13 10.10 21.76
CA LEU A 67 0.99 11.30 22.57
C LEU A 67 0.56 12.50 21.74
N LEU A 68 1.16 12.72 20.56
CA LEU A 68 0.82 13.86 19.70
C LEU A 68 -0.59 13.74 19.11
N LYS A 69 -1.00 12.56 18.65
CA LYS A 69 -2.38 12.31 18.19
C LYS A 69 -3.40 12.58 19.29
N SER A 70 -3.10 12.25 20.55
CA SER A 70 -4.01 12.49 21.68
C SER A 70 -4.33 13.97 21.95
N ILE A 71 -3.51 14.89 21.43
CA ILE A 71 -3.64 16.35 21.61
C ILE A 71 -3.78 17.08 20.27
N GLU A 72 -4.14 16.37 19.20
CA GLU A 72 -4.30 16.96 17.85
C GLU A 72 -5.40 18.03 17.82
N GLU A 73 -6.50 17.85 18.54
CA GLU A 73 -7.57 18.86 18.60
C GLU A 73 -7.07 20.18 19.23
N ASP A 74 -6.19 20.10 20.23
CA ASP A 74 -5.68 21.25 20.96
C ASP A 74 -4.54 21.96 20.22
N LEU A 75 -3.60 21.19 19.66
CA LEU A 75 -2.32 21.71 19.13
C LEU A 75 -2.07 21.41 17.66
N GLY A 76 -2.94 20.67 16.97
CA GLY A 76 -2.71 20.16 15.59
C GLY A 76 -2.51 21.24 14.52
N SER A 77 -2.91 22.47 14.79
CA SER A 77 -2.67 23.64 13.92
C SER A 77 -1.33 24.34 14.20
N GLN A 78 -0.60 23.96 15.24
CA GLN A 78 0.65 24.63 15.64
C GLN A 78 1.85 24.05 14.90
N HIS A 79 2.84 24.92 14.64
CA HIS A 79 4.13 24.54 14.05
C HIS A 79 4.81 23.40 14.83
N ASN A 80 4.94 23.55 16.15
CA ASN A 80 5.66 22.58 16.98
C ASN A 80 5.01 21.19 16.96
N TRP A 81 3.68 21.12 16.95
CA TRP A 81 2.98 19.84 16.89
C TRP A 81 3.24 19.15 15.55
N ASN A 82 3.06 19.87 14.43
CA ASN A 82 3.31 19.33 13.09
C ASN A 82 4.77 18.92 12.91
N PHE A 83 5.72 19.73 13.37
CA PHE A 83 7.14 19.39 13.31
C PHE A 83 7.46 18.13 14.13
N ARG A 84 6.95 18.02 15.36
CA ARG A 84 7.23 16.88 16.25
C ARG A 84 6.64 15.58 15.71
N ILE A 85 5.43 15.60 15.16
CA ILE A 85 4.83 14.38 14.60
C ILE A 85 5.49 13.99 13.27
N ALA A 86 5.86 14.98 12.44
CA ALA A 86 6.64 14.76 11.22
C ALA A 86 8.00 14.13 11.52
N TYR A 87 8.70 14.63 12.54
CA TYR A 87 9.99 14.11 12.99
C TYR A 87 9.89 12.64 13.41
N ALA A 88 8.84 12.26 14.14
CA ALA A 88 8.62 10.88 14.53
C ALA A 88 8.36 9.99 13.30
N TYR A 89 7.53 10.43 12.35
CA TYR A 89 7.30 9.72 11.11
C TYR A 89 8.55 9.57 10.25
N PHE A 90 9.38 10.61 10.16
CA PHE A 90 10.64 10.60 9.40
C PHE A 90 11.58 9.51 9.89
N HIS A 91 11.77 9.39 11.21
CA HIS A 91 12.64 8.37 11.80
C HIS A 91 12.04 6.95 11.80
N LEU A 92 10.78 6.79 11.39
CA LEU A 92 10.12 5.50 11.16
C LEU A 92 10.06 5.14 9.67
N ASP A 93 10.82 5.85 8.82
CA ASP A 93 10.79 5.77 7.36
C ASP A 93 9.37 5.96 6.77
N GLN A 94 8.52 6.77 7.43
CA GLN A 94 7.18 7.13 6.95
C GLN A 94 7.20 8.49 6.24
N ASP A 95 8.08 8.64 5.25
CA ASP A 95 8.39 9.93 4.59
C ASP A 95 7.18 10.64 3.99
N VAL A 96 6.17 9.91 3.49
CA VAL A 96 4.93 10.50 2.97
C VAL A 96 4.18 11.26 4.08
N LYS A 97 4.04 10.65 5.26
CA LYS A 97 3.38 11.29 6.41
C LYS A 97 4.26 12.39 6.99
N ALA A 98 5.57 12.16 7.04
CA ALA A 98 6.53 13.16 7.50
C ALA A 98 6.47 14.43 6.65
N LEU A 99 6.55 14.29 5.33
CA LEU A 99 6.49 15.38 4.36
C LEU A 99 5.21 16.20 4.51
N HIS A 100 4.05 15.53 4.59
CA HIS A 100 2.76 16.21 4.80
C HIS A 100 2.77 17.10 6.05
N HIS A 101 3.26 16.57 7.18
CA HIS A 101 3.30 17.32 8.43
C HIS A 101 4.41 18.39 8.44
N PHE A 102 5.57 18.15 7.84
CA PHE A 102 6.60 19.19 7.70
C PHE A 102 6.12 20.35 6.81
N MET A 103 5.39 20.07 5.72
CA MET A 103 4.77 21.11 4.90
C MET A 103 3.78 21.96 5.71
N LYS A 104 2.90 21.33 6.51
CA LYS A 104 2.01 22.06 7.44
C LYS A 104 2.78 22.86 8.51
N ALA A 105 3.89 22.33 9.01
CA ALA A 105 4.75 23.04 9.95
C ALA A 105 5.35 24.30 9.28
N LEU A 106 5.76 24.21 8.01
CA LEU A 106 6.33 25.31 7.25
C LEU A 106 5.29 26.41 6.95
N GLU A 107 4.03 26.05 6.69
CA GLU A 107 2.93 27.03 6.54
C GLU A 107 2.78 27.91 7.78
N SER A 108 2.91 27.31 8.97
CA SER A 108 2.80 28.02 10.26
C SER A 108 4.03 28.89 10.56
N ARG A 109 5.20 28.52 10.03
CA ARG A 109 6.46 29.25 10.21
C ARG A 109 7.27 29.26 8.90
N PRO A 110 6.93 30.17 7.97
CA PRO A 110 7.63 30.25 6.70
C PRO A 110 9.12 30.54 6.87
N ASN A 111 9.97 29.91 6.05
CA ASN A 111 11.44 30.01 6.09
C ASN A 111 12.11 29.39 7.33
N ASP A 112 11.44 28.48 8.03
CA ASP A 112 12.10 27.67 9.05
C ASP A 112 13.08 26.70 8.40
N GLN A 113 14.38 26.99 8.52
CA GLN A 113 15.43 26.26 7.80
C GLN A 113 15.46 24.78 8.17
N ASP A 114 15.23 24.44 9.43
CA ASP A 114 15.20 23.05 9.89
C ASP A 114 14.05 22.29 9.21
N THR A 115 12.84 22.84 9.20
CA THR A 115 11.70 22.26 8.49
C THR A 115 11.97 22.11 6.99
N MET A 116 12.57 23.11 6.34
CA MET A 116 12.92 23.04 4.91
C MET A 116 13.94 21.92 4.63
N ASN A 117 14.94 21.75 5.49
CA ASN A 117 15.93 20.67 5.35
C ASN A 117 15.28 19.29 5.49
N PHE A 118 14.35 19.12 6.43
CA PHE A 118 13.61 17.85 6.56
C PHE A 118 12.68 17.59 5.37
N ILE A 119 12.08 18.63 4.78
CA ILE A 119 11.27 18.49 3.56
C ILE A 119 12.13 17.96 2.40
N GLU A 120 13.32 18.53 2.18
CA GLU A 120 14.23 18.03 1.14
C GLU A 120 14.71 16.61 1.45
N ALA A 121 15.07 16.30 2.69
CA ALA A 121 15.41 14.93 3.08
C ALA A 121 14.28 13.94 2.80
N CYS A 122 13.02 14.31 3.07
CA CYS A 122 11.87 13.46 2.72
C CYS A 122 11.76 13.26 1.21
N LYS A 123 11.97 14.30 0.40
CA LYS A 123 11.90 14.19 -1.07
C LYS A 123 13.02 13.30 -1.62
N GLU A 124 14.23 13.45 -1.11
CA GLU A 124 15.37 12.58 -1.45
C GLU A 124 15.04 11.11 -1.11
N SER A 125 14.49 10.85 0.08
CA SER A 125 14.04 9.51 0.49
C SER A 125 12.90 8.98 -0.38
N LEU A 126 11.96 9.81 -0.82
CA LEU A 126 10.87 9.37 -1.70
C LEU A 126 11.34 9.08 -3.13
N ALA A 127 12.42 9.72 -3.59
CA ALA A 127 13.02 9.44 -4.90
C ALA A 127 13.87 8.16 -4.88
N LEU A 128 14.64 7.93 -3.81
CA LEU A 128 15.37 6.68 -3.56
C LEU A 128 15.06 6.14 -2.16
N PRO A 129 13.98 5.37 -2.01
CA PRO A 129 13.59 4.84 -0.71
C PRO A 129 14.60 3.84 -0.16
N ARG A 130 15.37 4.26 0.84
CA ARG A 130 16.37 3.45 1.54
C ARG A 130 15.82 2.96 2.88
N PHE A 131 14.69 2.26 2.82
CA PHE A 131 14.03 1.73 4.01
C PHE A 131 15.02 0.91 4.85
N GLN A 132 15.15 1.23 6.14
CA GLN A 132 15.94 0.42 7.07
C GLN A 132 15.33 -0.98 7.20
N LYS A 133 14.00 -1.03 7.12
CA LYS A 133 13.19 -2.24 7.15
C LYS A 133 12.35 -2.32 5.87
N PRO A 134 12.93 -2.79 4.75
CA PRO A 134 12.18 -3.06 3.54
C PRO A 134 11.08 -4.11 3.79
N PHE A 135 10.04 -4.10 2.96
CA PHE A 135 8.84 -4.92 3.15
C PHE A 135 9.17 -6.40 3.31
N ALA A 136 10.12 -6.94 2.54
CA ALA A 136 10.59 -8.32 2.67
C ALA A 136 10.98 -8.70 4.12
N LYS A 137 11.76 -7.83 4.77
CA LYS A 137 12.19 -8.04 6.17
C LYS A 137 11.05 -7.88 7.16
N ARG A 138 10.13 -6.95 6.89
CA ARG A 138 8.93 -6.74 7.72
C ARG A 138 8.00 -7.95 7.66
N VAL A 139 7.78 -8.50 6.47
CA VAL A 139 6.98 -9.72 6.26
C VAL A 139 7.58 -10.92 6.99
N ALA A 140 8.89 -11.16 6.85
CA ALA A 140 9.57 -12.24 7.56
C ALA A 140 9.39 -12.11 9.09
N ARG A 141 9.64 -10.91 9.64
CA ARG A 141 9.45 -10.64 11.08
C ARG A 141 8.00 -10.80 11.51
N CYS A 142 7.04 -10.35 10.70
CA CYS A 142 5.63 -10.49 11.01
C CYS A 142 5.22 -11.95 11.11
N TRP A 143 5.74 -12.81 10.23
CA TRP A 143 5.50 -14.26 10.32
C TRP A 143 6.17 -14.91 11.54
N ASP A 144 7.37 -14.48 11.92
CA ASP A 144 8.00 -14.94 13.17
C ASP A 144 7.11 -14.59 14.39
N VAL A 145 6.58 -13.37 14.44
CA VAL A 145 5.66 -12.92 15.50
C VAL A 145 4.37 -13.72 15.45
N PHE A 146 3.77 -13.89 14.26
CA PHE A 146 2.54 -14.67 14.09
C PHE A 146 2.72 -16.12 14.54
N GLU A 147 3.83 -16.79 14.20
CA GLU A 147 4.13 -18.15 14.67
C GLU A 147 4.25 -18.21 16.19
N SER A 148 4.85 -17.20 16.82
CA SER A 148 4.99 -17.14 18.28
C SER A 148 3.66 -16.93 19.02
N GLU A 149 2.74 -16.17 18.42
CA GLU A 149 1.43 -15.83 18.99
C GLU A 149 0.31 -16.76 18.49
N GLU A 150 0.59 -17.69 17.58
CA GLU A 150 -0.38 -18.52 16.85
C GLU A 150 -1.44 -19.17 17.76
N ALA A 151 -0.99 -19.79 18.85
CA ALA A 151 -1.87 -20.50 19.76
C ALA A 151 -2.77 -19.55 20.55
N HIS A 152 -2.28 -18.35 20.85
CA HIS A 152 -3.05 -17.30 21.50
C HIS A 152 -4.10 -16.73 20.54
N LEU A 153 -3.73 -16.43 19.30
CA LEU A 153 -4.65 -15.94 18.26
C LEU A 153 -5.82 -16.91 18.03
N ARG A 154 -5.56 -18.23 17.99
CA ARG A 154 -6.62 -19.24 17.92
C ARG A 154 -7.55 -19.22 19.14
N ALA A 155 -6.97 -19.14 20.34
CA ALA A 155 -7.75 -19.10 21.58
C ALA A 155 -8.69 -17.88 21.62
N ILE A 156 -8.23 -16.71 21.14
CA ILE A 156 -9.08 -15.51 21.08
C ILE A 156 -10.25 -15.70 20.11
N ILE A 157 -10.03 -16.33 18.95
CA ILE A 157 -11.12 -16.66 18.00
C ILE A 157 -12.15 -17.58 18.66
N ASP A 158 -11.70 -18.58 19.39
CA ASP A 158 -12.58 -19.56 20.06
C ASP A 158 -13.41 -18.93 21.19
N ASP A 159 -12.83 -17.96 21.91
CA ASP A 159 -13.46 -17.24 23.02
C ASP A 159 -14.51 -16.20 22.57
N LYS A 160 -14.58 -15.89 21.26
CA LYS A 160 -15.54 -14.94 20.64
C LYS A 160 -15.54 -13.54 21.25
N ASN A 161 -14.41 -13.10 21.80
CA ASN A 161 -14.23 -11.72 22.23
C ASN A 161 -13.76 -10.86 21.04
N TYR A 162 -14.72 -10.33 20.28
CA TYR A 162 -14.45 -9.65 19.01
C TYR A 162 -13.63 -8.35 19.14
N GLN A 163 -13.69 -7.63 20.26
CA GLN A 163 -12.90 -6.40 20.43
C GLN A 163 -11.42 -6.72 20.65
N ASP A 164 -11.11 -7.66 21.53
CA ASP A 164 -9.73 -8.10 21.78
C ASP A 164 -9.15 -8.83 20.55
N LEU A 165 -10.00 -9.50 19.76
CA LEU A 165 -9.62 -10.18 18.54
C LEU A 165 -9.01 -9.23 17.49
N ILE A 166 -9.70 -8.15 17.16
CA ILE A 166 -9.22 -7.23 16.12
C ILE A 166 -7.91 -6.56 16.57
N ALA A 167 -7.86 -6.08 17.81
CA ALA A 167 -6.68 -5.38 18.34
C ALA A 167 -5.42 -6.24 18.37
N GLU A 168 -5.53 -7.52 18.75
CA GLU A 168 -4.36 -8.42 18.77
C GLU A 168 -3.88 -8.78 17.36
N PHE A 169 -4.80 -8.96 16.39
CA PHE A 169 -4.41 -9.16 15.00
C PHE A 169 -3.80 -7.90 14.38
N GLU A 170 -4.36 -6.72 14.63
CA GLU A 170 -3.80 -5.44 14.20
C GLU A 170 -2.36 -5.28 14.73
N LYS A 171 -2.13 -5.60 15.99
CA LYS A 171 -0.79 -5.56 16.60
C LYS A 171 0.19 -6.50 15.91
N VAL A 172 -0.20 -7.73 15.60
CA VAL A 172 0.67 -8.68 14.87
C VAL A 172 0.92 -8.20 13.44
N LEU A 173 -0.12 -7.83 12.70
CA LEU A 173 -0.02 -7.40 11.30
C LEU A 173 0.67 -6.04 11.14
N SER A 174 0.65 -5.18 12.17
CA SER A 174 1.34 -3.89 12.15
C SER A 174 2.86 -3.99 11.99
N VAL A 175 3.42 -5.19 12.20
CA VAL A 175 4.82 -5.48 11.95
C VAL A 175 5.14 -5.44 10.44
N ALA A 176 4.19 -5.85 9.59
CA ALA A 176 4.32 -5.85 8.13
C ALA A 176 3.67 -4.62 7.48
N PHE A 177 2.52 -4.20 7.98
CA PHE A 177 1.65 -3.22 7.34
C PHE A 177 1.37 -2.03 8.26
N ASP A 178 1.41 -0.80 7.74
CA ASP A 178 0.97 0.37 8.51
C ASP A 178 -0.54 0.32 8.79
N ASN A 179 -1.32 -0.24 7.87
CA ASN A 179 -2.75 -0.47 8.05
C ASN A 179 -3.23 -1.66 7.19
N ALA A 180 -3.44 -2.81 7.81
CA ALA A 180 -3.98 -4.00 7.15
C ALA A 180 -5.50 -4.06 7.30
N SER A 181 -6.20 -4.34 6.19
CA SER A 181 -7.62 -4.66 6.20
C SER A 181 -7.80 -6.17 6.13
N PHE A 182 -8.47 -6.76 7.11
CA PHE A 182 -8.55 -8.21 7.25
C PHE A 182 -9.84 -8.72 7.89
N GLU A 183 -10.12 -10.00 7.69
CA GLU A 183 -11.15 -10.76 8.37
C GLU A 183 -10.51 -12.02 8.99
N VAL A 184 -11.02 -12.42 10.16
CA VAL A 184 -10.56 -13.62 10.87
C VAL A 184 -11.71 -14.48 11.32
N GLY A 185 -11.49 -15.80 11.35
CA GLY A 185 -12.51 -16.73 11.82
C GLY A 185 -12.09 -18.18 11.80
N PHE A 186 -13.06 -19.07 12.02
CA PHE A 186 -12.88 -20.53 11.96
C PHE A 186 -13.94 -21.14 11.04
N ASN A 187 -13.52 -21.85 10.00
CA ASN A 187 -14.45 -22.41 9.00
C ASN A 187 -15.03 -23.79 9.38
N GLY A 188 -14.70 -24.30 10.57
CA GLY A 188 -15.06 -25.66 11.02
C GLY A 188 -13.95 -26.69 10.85
N MET A 189 -12.90 -26.38 10.07
CA MET A 189 -11.71 -27.24 9.88
C MET A 189 -10.41 -26.53 10.25
N LYS A 190 -10.26 -25.28 9.81
CA LYS A 190 -9.08 -24.43 10.02
C LYS A 190 -9.49 -23.02 10.38
N TYR A 191 -8.58 -22.33 11.05
CA TYR A 191 -8.68 -20.88 11.26
C TYR A 191 -8.33 -20.16 9.96
N GLU A 192 -8.83 -18.96 9.78
CA GLU A 192 -8.67 -18.21 8.55
C GLU A 192 -8.23 -16.79 8.88
N LEU A 193 -7.22 -16.32 8.15
CA LEU A 193 -6.89 -14.92 8.02
C LEU A 193 -7.14 -14.56 6.54
N ILE A 194 -8.05 -13.63 6.29
CA ILE A 194 -8.37 -13.15 4.95
C ILE A 194 -7.93 -11.70 4.86
N LEU A 195 -6.92 -11.43 4.04
CA LEU A 195 -6.47 -10.07 3.76
C LEU A 195 -7.30 -9.48 2.63
N THR A 196 -7.94 -8.34 2.87
CA THR A 196 -8.90 -7.73 1.92
C THR A 196 -8.26 -6.50 1.25
N PRO A 197 -7.90 -6.55 -0.05
CA PRO A 197 -7.32 -5.40 -0.75
C PRO A 197 -8.24 -4.16 -0.81
N GLU A 198 -9.54 -4.30 -0.56
CA GLU A 198 -10.55 -3.25 -0.65
C GLU A 198 -10.57 -2.57 -2.02
N GLY A 199 -10.40 -3.37 -3.09
CA GLY A 199 -10.34 -2.88 -4.46
C GLY A 199 -9.00 -2.26 -4.88
N ASP A 200 -8.04 -2.12 -3.96
CA ASP A 200 -6.71 -1.57 -4.26
C ASP A 200 -5.73 -2.67 -4.70
N ILE A 201 -5.32 -2.61 -5.97
CA ILE A 201 -4.36 -3.56 -6.54
C ILE A 201 -2.97 -3.44 -5.89
N SER A 202 -2.57 -2.25 -5.41
CA SER A 202 -1.29 -2.05 -4.72
C SER A 202 -1.24 -2.84 -3.41
N ARG A 203 -2.37 -2.85 -2.68
CA ARG A 203 -2.55 -3.72 -1.50
C ARG A 203 -2.59 -5.20 -1.88
N LEU A 204 -3.25 -5.54 -2.98
CA LEU A 204 -3.31 -6.92 -3.46
C LEU A 204 -1.91 -7.51 -3.68
N TYR A 205 -1.01 -6.78 -4.35
CA TYR A 205 0.39 -7.20 -4.52
C TYR A 205 1.07 -7.50 -3.19
N LYS A 206 0.96 -6.58 -2.22
CA LYS A 206 1.56 -6.74 -0.88
C LYS A 206 0.98 -7.94 -0.12
N TYR A 207 -0.34 -8.17 -0.20
CA TYR A 207 -0.98 -9.29 0.48
C TYR A 207 -0.68 -10.65 -0.16
N VAL A 208 -0.56 -10.71 -1.48
CA VAL A 208 -0.11 -11.91 -2.19
C VAL A 208 1.32 -12.24 -1.81
N TYR A 209 2.23 -11.24 -1.82
CA TYR A 209 3.60 -11.42 -1.35
C TYR A 209 3.62 -11.95 0.09
N PHE A 210 2.89 -11.31 1.01
CA PHE A 210 2.81 -11.75 2.41
C PHE A 210 2.32 -13.19 2.56
N LYS A 211 1.23 -13.57 1.87
CA LYS A 211 0.68 -14.93 1.84
C LYS A 211 1.72 -15.94 1.34
N ASN A 212 2.43 -15.62 0.27
CA ASN A 212 3.39 -16.55 -0.36
C ASN A 212 4.65 -16.77 0.50
N HIS A 213 4.91 -15.89 1.46
CA HIS A 213 6.01 -16.01 2.43
C HIS A 213 5.59 -16.64 3.77
N ALA A 214 4.34 -17.13 3.89
CA ALA A 214 3.88 -17.78 5.10
C ALA A 214 4.65 -19.09 5.40
N PRO A 215 5.19 -19.28 6.62
CA PRO A 215 5.88 -20.51 6.99
C PRO A 215 4.98 -21.74 6.86
N SER A 216 5.57 -22.88 6.44
CA SER A 216 4.81 -24.13 6.23
C SER A 216 4.10 -24.65 7.50
N SER A 217 4.59 -24.29 8.68
CA SER A 217 4.00 -24.55 10.00
C SER A 217 2.62 -23.92 10.18
N ILE A 218 2.42 -22.69 9.67
CA ILE A 218 1.15 -21.95 9.77
C ILE A 218 0.01 -22.72 9.12
N PHE A 219 0.26 -23.33 7.96
CA PHE A 219 -0.75 -24.09 7.21
C PHE A 219 -1.23 -25.37 7.90
N LYS A 220 -0.67 -25.75 9.06
CA LYS A 220 -1.23 -26.83 9.88
C LYS A 220 -2.60 -26.46 10.46
N HIS A 221 -2.76 -25.20 10.87
CA HIS A 221 -3.97 -24.72 11.56
C HIS A 221 -4.72 -23.64 10.78
N TRP A 222 -4.03 -22.94 9.87
CA TRP A 222 -4.57 -21.77 9.18
C TRP A 222 -4.77 -21.99 7.68
N ASN A 223 -5.73 -21.25 7.14
CA ASN A 223 -5.77 -20.83 5.74
C ASN A 223 -5.45 -19.34 5.70
N ILE A 224 -4.44 -18.97 4.91
CA ILE A 224 -4.10 -17.58 4.62
C ILE A 224 -4.65 -17.26 3.24
N LEU A 225 -5.65 -16.37 3.21
CA LEU A 225 -6.42 -16.04 2.02
C LEU A 225 -6.24 -14.56 1.68
N VAL A 226 -6.31 -14.24 0.40
CA VAL A 226 -6.30 -12.85 -0.08
C VAL A 226 -7.54 -12.64 -0.94
N GLY A 227 -8.29 -11.60 -0.63
CA GLY A 227 -9.61 -11.35 -1.18
C GLY A 227 -10.74 -12.05 -0.40
N ARG A 228 -11.85 -11.34 -0.17
CA ARG A 228 -13.08 -11.95 0.36
C ARG A 228 -13.53 -13.12 -0.50
N GLN A 229 -13.93 -14.18 0.17
CA GLN A 229 -14.38 -15.42 -0.47
C GLN A 229 -15.88 -15.39 -0.68
N VAL A 230 -16.35 -16.07 -1.72
CA VAL A 230 -17.78 -16.12 -2.05
C VAL A 230 -18.58 -16.82 -0.96
N GLU A 231 -19.77 -16.30 -0.68
CA GLU A 231 -20.73 -16.92 0.24
C GLU A 231 -20.94 -18.41 -0.08
N GLY A 232 -21.00 -19.24 0.97
CA GLY A 232 -21.31 -20.66 0.85
C GLY A 232 -20.12 -21.53 0.38
N SER A 233 -19.00 -20.93 -0.05
CA SER A 233 -17.78 -21.67 -0.39
C SER A 233 -17.15 -22.39 0.81
N ARG A 234 -17.45 -21.96 2.04
CA ARG A 234 -16.92 -22.54 3.28
C ARG A 234 -17.94 -23.42 3.97
N ASN A 235 -18.05 -24.71 3.59
CA ASN A 235 -18.78 -25.77 4.31
C ASN A 235 -20.03 -25.34 5.13
N GLY A 236 -20.89 -24.47 4.59
CA GLY A 236 -22.10 -23.95 5.27
C GLY A 236 -21.91 -23.01 6.47
N ASN A 237 -20.68 -22.58 6.80
CA ASN A 237 -20.37 -21.73 7.97
C ASN A 237 -20.01 -20.28 7.63
N THR A 238 -19.89 -19.91 6.35
CA THR A 238 -19.80 -18.50 5.94
C THR A 238 -21.04 -17.75 6.43
N PRO A 239 -20.91 -16.54 7.01
CA PRO A 239 -22.06 -15.69 7.32
C PRO A 239 -22.91 -15.54 6.06
N LYS A 240 -24.23 -15.63 6.20
CA LYS A 240 -25.11 -15.29 5.09
C LYS A 240 -24.81 -13.86 4.63
N LEU A 241 -24.95 -13.54 3.33
CA LEU A 241 -24.98 -12.17 2.79
C LEU A 241 -25.98 -11.36 3.63
N MET A 242 -25.57 -10.79 4.75
CA MET A 242 -26.46 -10.16 5.70
C MET A 242 -25.66 -9.20 6.55
N LEU A 243 -25.68 -7.94 6.13
CA LEU A 243 -25.10 -6.84 6.86
C LEU A 243 -26.22 -6.12 7.61
N ALA A 244 -25.93 -5.69 8.84
CA ALA A 244 -26.82 -4.86 9.63
C ALA A 244 -26.50 -3.40 9.36
N ALA A 245 -27.50 -2.60 8.99
CA ALA A 245 -27.41 -1.14 8.87
C ALA A 245 -28.62 -0.51 9.53
N PHE A 246 -28.41 0.35 10.54
CA PHE A 246 -29.45 1.09 11.28
C PHE A 246 -30.75 0.29 11.48
N ASP A 247 -30.65 -0.83 12.21
CA ASP A 247 -31.74 -1.77 12.54
C ASP A 247 -32.29 -2.63 11.37
N GLN A 248 -31.82 -2.43 10.15
CA GLN A 248 -32.20 -3.25 9.00
C GLN A 248 -31.14 -4.31 8.66
N LYS A 249 -31.62 -5.49 8.27
CA LYS A 249 -30.80 -6.57 7.72
C LYS A 249 -30.96 -6.59 6.21
N VAL A 250 -29.86 -6.34 5.50
CA VAL A 250 -29.81 -6.31 4.04
C VAL A 250 -28.96 -7.46 3.54
N SER A 251 -29.50 -8.17 2.55
CA SER A 251 -28.90 -9.35 1.95
C SER A 251 -28.85 -9.26 0.43
N GLY A 252 -28.19 -10.23 -0.20
CA GLY A 252 -28.19 -10.36 -1.67
C GLY A 252 -29.58 -10.61 -2.28
N GLU A 253 -30.59 -10.99 -1.48
CA GLU A 253 -32.00 -11.09 -1.91
C GLU A 253 -32.69 -9.72 -2.03
N ASP A 254 -32.15 -8.70 -1.37
CA ASP A 254 -32.76 -7.38 -1.27
C ASP A 254 -32.22 -6.40 -2.32
N VAL A 255 -31.16 -6.79 -3.04
CA VAL A 255 -30.43 -5.93 -3.97
C VAL A 255 -30.75 -6.35 -5.40
N GLN A 256 -31.36 -5.42 -6.13
CA GLN A 256 -31.59 -5.52 -7.57
C GLN A 256 -30.35 -5.03 -8.31
N VAL A 257 -29.93 -5.79 -9.33
CA VAL A 257 -28.75 -5.50 -10.15
C VAL A 257 -29.17 -5.46 -11.62
N TRP A 258 -28.87 -4.34 -12.27
CA TRP A 258 -28.80 -4.27 -13.73
C TRP A 258 -27.33 -4.32 -14.12
N LEU A 259 -26.98 -5.22 -15.02
CA LEU A 259 -25.61 -5.45 -15.47
C LEU A 259 -25.50 -5.24 -16.97
N THR A 260 -24.46 -4.51 -17.39
CA THR A 260 -24.10 -4.33 -18.80
C THR A 260 -22.65 -4.73 -18.99
N MET A 261 -22.38 -5.66 -19.92
CA MET A 261 -21.02 -6.06 -20.27
C MET A 261 -20.48 -5.16 -21.38
N ASN A 262 -19.28 -4.63 -21.20
CA ASN A 262 -18.58 -3.79 -22.18
C ASN A 262 -17.79 -4.66 -23.19
N GLU A 263 -17.11 -4.01 -24.14
CA GLU A 263 -16.30 -4.68 -25.18
C GLU A 263 -15.09 -5.44 -24.61
N ASN A 264 -14.58 -5.02 -23.44
CA ASN A 264 -13.47 -5.64 -22.72
C ASN A 264 -13.92 -6.76 -21.76
N LYS A 265 -15.16 -7.24 -21.89
CA LYS A 265 -15.76 -8.26 -21.01
C LYS A 265 -15.79 -7.89 -19.52
N LYS A 266 -15.78 -6.59 -19.20
CA LYS A 266 -16.05 -6.06 -17.86
C LYS A 266 -17.51 -5.64 -17.73
N PHE A 267 -17.98 -5.54 -16.50
CA PHE A 267 -19.37 -5.24 -16.18
C PHE A 267 -19.50 -3.87 -15.50
N VAL A 268 -20.43 -3.07 -16.00
CA VAL A 268 -20.97 -1.91 -15.27
C VAL A 268 -22.23 -2.37 -14.57
N LEU A 269 -22.29 -2.14 -13.26
CA LEU A 269 -23.40 -2.53 -12.41
C LEU A 269 -24.19 -1.31 -11.95
N GLU A 270 -25.50 -1.41 -12.00
CA GLU A 270 -26.42 -0.47 -11.36
C GLU A 270 -27.19 -1.21 -10.28
N LEU A 271 -27.10 -0.72 -9.05
CA LEU A 271 -27.61 -1.39 -7.85
C LEU A 271 -28.76 -0.60 -7.25
N TYR A 272 -29.81 -1.29 -6.82
CA TYR A 272 -30.91 -0.69 -6.06
C TYR A 272 -31.34 -1.59 -4.90
N CYS A 273 -31.56 -1.00 -3.73
CA CYS A 273 -32.13 -1.68 -2.58
C CYS A 273 -33.15 -0.79 -1.88
N GLU A 274 -34.43 -1.18 -1.89
CA GLU A 274 -35.53 -0.43 -1.26
C GLU A 274 -35.27 -0.21 0.24
N LYS A 275 -34.73 -1.22 0.93
CA LYS A 275 -34.39 -1.16 2.37
C LYS A 275 -33.42 -0.03 2.70
N LEU A 276 -32.50 0.27 1.78
CA LEU A 276 -31.46 1.27 1.96
C LEU A 276 -31.85 2.65 1.41
N ALA A 277 -33.01 2.81 0.77
CA ALA A 277 -33.38 4.06 0.08
C ALA A 277 -33.52 5.27 1.02
N LEU A 278 -33.93 5.05 2.28
CA LEU A 278 -33.94 6.10 3.30
C LEU A 278 -32.53 6.40 3.79
N LEU A 279 -31.76 5.36 4.13
CA LEU A 279 -30.40 5.51 4.63
C LEU A 279 -29.47 6.17 3.60
N GLN A 280 -29.66 5.91 2.30
CA GLN A 280 -28.88 6.52 1.24
C GLN A 280 -28.98 8.07 1.25
N LYS A 281 -30.11 8.62 1.70
CA LYS A 281 -30.28 10.08 1.83
C LYS A 281 -29.58 10.66 3.05
N GLU A 282 -29.44 9.86 4.10
CA GLU A 282 -28.91 10.28 5.40
C GLU A 282 -27.41 10.01 5.52
N ASN A 283 -26.93 8.91 4.91
CA ASN A 283 -25.58 8.40 5.04
C ASN A 283 -25.15 7.60 3.78
N GLU A 284 -24.85 8.33 2.71
CA GLU A 284 -24.47 7.76 1.41
C GLU A 284 -23.18 6.91 1.47
N LYS A 285 -22.20 7.32 2.29
CA LYS A 285 -20.91 6.59 2.43
C LYS A 285 -21.09 5.19 3.01
N GLU A 286 -21.92 5.07 4.05
CA GLU A 286 -22.17 3.77 4.68
C GLU A 286 -22.95 2.83 3.75
N VAL A 287 -23.91 3.37 2.99
CA VAL A 287 -24.62 2.60 1.97
C VAL A 287 -23.68 2.11 0.88
N TRP A 288 -22.75 2.96 0.43
CA TRP A 288 -21.74 2.59 -0.55
C TRP A 288 -20.82 1.48 -0.05
N TRP A 289 -20.32 1.60 1.19
CA TRP A 289 -19.53 0.56 1.85
C TRP A 289 -20.29 -0.78 1.95
N LEU A 290 -21.57 -0.73 2.34
CA LEU A 290 -22.41 -1.92 2.46
C LEU A 290 -22.61 -2.61 1.11
N PHE A 291 -22.91 -1.86 0.05
CA PHE A 291 -23.07 -2.43 -1.29
C PHE A 291 -21.80 -3.09 -1.79
N ASN A 292 -20.63 -2.46 -1.63
CA ASN A 292 -19.36 -3.06 -2.03
C ASN A 292 -19.04 -4.31 -1.23
N THR A 293 -19.28 -4.29 0.08
CA THR A 293 -19.08 -5.48 0.92
C THR A 293 -19.99 -6.64 0.48
N LEU A 294 -21.27 -6.37 0.17
CA LEU A 294 -22.17 -7.40 -0.37
C LEU A 294 -21.74 -7.87 -1.77
N LEU A 295 -21.25 -6.98 -2.62
CA LEU A 295 -20.76 -7.32 -3.96
C LEU A 295 -19.55 -8.26 -3.88
N ASP A 296 -18.58 -7.94 -3.03
CA ASP A 296 -17.41 -8.77 -2.77
C ASP A 296 -17.82 -10.15 -2.22
N GLN A 297 -18.82 -10.21 -1.33
CA GLN A 297 -19.33 -11.48 -0.80
C GLN A 297 -20.07 -12.31 -1.86
N ALA A 298 -20.73 -11.66 -2.82
CA ALA A 298 -21.47 -12.33 -3.90
C ALA A 298 -20.54 -12.86 -5.01
N LEU A 299 -19.53 -12.08 -5.43
CA LEU A 299 -18.63 -12.43 -6.54
C LEU A 299 -17.29 -13.01 -6.10
N GLY A 300 -16.83 -12.63 -4.91
CA GLY A 300 -15.45 -12.76 -4.47
C GLY A 300 -14.68 -11.50 -4.84
N GLU A 301 -13.90 -10.96 -3.91
CA GLU A 301 -13.23 -9.65 -4.09
C GLU A 301 -12.28 -9.65 -5.29
N ILE A 302 -11.58 -10.76 -5.56
CA ILE A 302 -10.70 -10.88 -6.73
C ILE A 302 -11.49 -10.80 -8.04
N ASN A 303 -12.65 -11.48 -8.12
CA ASN A 303 -13.52 -11.37 -9.29
C ASN A 303 -14.18 -9.99 -9.39
N ALA A 304 -14.52 -9.36 -8.26
CA ALA A 304 -15.04 -8.01 -8.25
C ALA A 304 -14.02 -7.03 -8.85
N MET A 305 -12.76 -7.09 -8.40
CA MET A 305 -11.64 -6.30 -8.94
C MET A 305 -11.37 -6.58 -10.42
N ARG A 306 -11.44 -7.85 -10.85
CA ARG A 306 -11.18 -8.25 -12.23
C ARG A 306 -12.27 -7.78 -13.19
N LEU A 307 -13.53 -8.02 -12.83
CA LEU A 307 -14.66 -8.00 -13.75
C LEU A 307 -15.52 -6.75 -13.64
N ILE A 308 -15.53 -6.04 -12.51
CA ILE A 308 -16.40 -4.89 -12.32
C ILE A 308 -15.64 -3.61 -12.70
N GLU A 309 -16.19 -2.87 -13.66
CA GLU A 309 -15.63 -1.61 -14.15
C GLU A 309 -16.16 -0.41 -13.37
N ASP A 310 -17.48 -0.38 -13.13
CA ASP A 310 -18.15 0.70 -12.43
C ASP A 310 -19.38 0.18 -11.68
N VAL A 311 -19.71 0.85 -10.58
CA VAL A 311 -20.87 0.54 -9.73
C VAL A 311 -21.63 1.82 -9.44
N GLN A 312 -22.88 1.87 -9.87
CA GLN A 312 -23.77 3.01 -9.64
C GLN A 312 -24.92 2.61 -8.71
N ILE A 313 -25.11 3.37 -7.64
CA ILE A 313 -26.20 3.11 -6.68
C ILE A 313 -27.40 4.00 -7.04
N LEU A 314 -28.47 3.37 -7.51
CA LEU A 314 -29.67 4.05 -7.96
C LEU A 314 -30.54 4.49 -6.79
N LYS A 315 -31.21 5.64 -6.96
CA LYS A 315 -32.20 6.16 -5.99
C LYS A 315 -33.60 5.57 -6.17
N GLN A 316 -33.86 5.00 -7.35
CA GLN A 316 -35.13 4.39 -7.74
C GLN A 316 -34.84 3.18 -8.63
N PRO A 317 -35.71 2.16 -8.63
CA PRO A 317 -35.51 0.99 -9.49
C PRO A 317 -35.78 1.34 -10.95
N LYS A 318 -35.18 0.60 -11.87
CA LYS A 318 -35.52 0.67 -13.30
C LYS A 318 -36.70 -0.25 -13.62
N ASN A 319 -37.46 0.12 -14.66
CA ASN A 319 -38.51 -0.72 -15.23
C ASN A 319 -37.94 -1.72 -16.27
N GLU A 320 -36.78 -2.30 -15.97
CA GLU A 320 -36.04 -3.24 -16.81
C GLU A 320 -35.81 -4.55 -16.05
N LYS A 321 -35.53 -5.64 -16.76
CA LYS A 321 -35.22 -6.92 -16.11
C LYS A 321 -33.94 -6.77 -15.29
N PHE A 322 -34.00 -7.14 -14.02
CA PHE A 322 -32.85 -7.20 -13.11
C PHE A 322 -32.54 -8.65 -12.73
N VAL A 323 -31.35 -8.86 -12.18
CA VAL A 323 -30.97 -10.05 -11.40
C VAL A 323 -30.84 -9.66 -9.93
N LEU A 324 -30.98 -10.62 -9.02
CA LEU A 324 -30.68 -10.37 -7.60
C LEU A 324 -29.17 -10.52 -7.38
N LEU A 325 -28.62 -9.74 -6.45
CA LEU A 325 -27.18 -9.78 -6.16
C LEU A 325 -26.69 -11.18 -5.77
N LYS A 326 -27.50 -11.95 -5.03
CA LYS A 326 -27.16 -13.35 -4.69
C LYS A 326 -26.98 -14.27 -5.92
N ASP A 327 -27.64 -13.94 -7.03
CA ASP A 327 -27.62 -14.71 -8.28
C ASP A 327 -26.65 -14.08 -9.30
N LEU A 328 -25.95 -12.99 -8.95
CA LEU A 328 -25.08 -12.24 -9.86
C LEU A 328 -23.92 -13.09 -10.38
N ARG A 329 -23.29 -13.87 -9.50
CA ARG A 329 -22.18 -14.75 -9.91
C ARG A 329 -22.62 -15.78 -10.93
N ASP A 330 -23.80 -16.37 -10.74
CA ASP A 330 -24.37 -17.35 -11.65
C ASP A 330 -24.69 -16.70 -13.01
N GLU A 331 -25.25 -15.49 -13.02
CA GLU A 331 -25.50 -14.74 -14.26
C GLU A 331 -24.19 -14.47 -15.02
N ILE A 332 -23.14 -13.99 -14.32
CA ILE A 332 -21.82 -13.74 -14.92
C ILE A 332 -21.17 -15.04 -15.40
N SER A 333 -21.39 -16.17 -14.73
CA SER A 333 -20.84 -17.48 -15.14
C SER A 333 -21.38 -17.99 -16.47
N ASN A 334 -22.50 -17.45 -16.94
CA ASN A 334 -23.04 -17.73 -18.27
C ASN A 334 -22.33 -16.92 -19.38
N CYS A 335 -21.49 -15.96 -19.02
CA CYS A 335 -20.65 -15.20 -19.93
C CYS A 335 -19.28 -15.88 -20.11
N GLU A 336 -18.62 -15.62 -21.26
CA GLU A 336 -17.28 -16.15 -21.54
C GLU A 336 -16.19 -15.30 -20.84
N VAL A 337 -16.13 -15.41 -19.50
CA VAL A 337 -15.22 -14.65 -18.63
C VAL A 337 -14.45 -15.55 -17.66
N ASN A 338 -13.31 -15.06 -17.15
CA ASN A 338 -12.55 -15.74 -16.12
C ASN A 338 -13.14 -15.46 -14.73
N LEU A 339 -13.53 -16.51 -14.01
CA LEU A 339 -14.08 -16.45 -12.64
C LEU A 339 -13.17 -17.05 -11.57
N SER A 340 -11.88 -17.25 -11.90
CA SER A 340 -10.88 -17.71 -10.95
C SER A 340 -10.75 -16.72 -9.78
N ASN A 341 -10.87 -17.23 -8.55
CA ASN A 341 -10.63 -16.44 -7.34
C ASN A 341 -9.15 -16.44 -6.92
N ASP A 342 -8.25 -16.94 -7.77
CA ASP A 342 -6.83 -16.99 -7.46
C ASP A 342 -6.20 -15.59 -7.65
N PRO A 343 -5.75 -14.92 -6.57
CA PRO A 343 -5.13 -13.62 -6.66
C PRO A 343 -3.78 -13.67 -7.41
N ASP A 344 -3.05 -14.77 -7.32
CA ASP A 344 -1.78 -14.96 -8.03
C ASP A 344 -2.02 -15.03 -9.55
N GLU A 345 -3.11 -15.69 -9.98
CA GLU A 345 -3.53 -15.70 -11.38
C GLU A 345 -3.90 -14.30 -11.86
N PHE A 346 -4.68 -13.55 -11.06
CA PHE A 346 -5.10 -12.19 -11.41
C PHE A 346 -3.91 -11.23 -11.56
N LEU A 347 -2.94 -11.27 -10.65
CA LEU A 347 -1.73 -10.44 -10.74
C LEU A 347 -0.80 -10.82 -11.89
N ASN A 348 -0.98 -11.99 -12.51
CA ASN A 348 -0.19 -12.42 -13.67
C ASN A 348 -0.82 -12.04 -15.03
N GLU A 349 -1.97 -11.35 -15.03
CA GLU A 349 -2.63 -10.87 -16.25
C GLU A 349 -2.00 -9.56 -16.76
N TYR A 350 -1.44 -9.60 -17.98
CA TYR A 350 -0.90 -8.41 -18.63
C TYR A 350 -1.97 -7.62 -19.39
N LEU A 351 -1.98 -6.31 -19.17
CA LEU A 351 -2.65 -5.31 -20.01
C LEU A 351 -1.66 -4.71 -21.00
N PHE A 352 -2.03 -4.68 -22.28
CA PHE A 352 -1.26 -4.02 -23.35
C PHE A 352 -1.93 -2.71 -23.73
N TYR A 353 -1.15 -1.64 -23.89
CA TYR A 353 -1.66 -0.34 -24.28
C TYR A 353 -0.67 0.43 -25.16
N SER A 354 -1.20 1.42 -25.87
CA SER A 354 -0.43 2.32 -26.72
C SER A 354 -0.87 3.75 -26.45
N LEU A 355 0.09 4.67 -26.53
CA LEU A 355 -0.11 6.10 -26.29
C LEU A 355 0.45 6.89 -27.48
N GLU A 356 0.01 8.14 -27.62
CA GLU A 356 0.67 9.09 -28.51
C GLU A 356 1.87 9.69 -27.77
N PRO A 357 3.12 9.43 -28.21
CA PRO A 357 4.30 9.81 -27.46
C PRO A 357 4.59 11.32 -27.57
N ASN A 358 5.03 11.91 -26.48
CA ASN A 358 5.62 13.25 -26.48
C ASN A 358 7.01 13.19 -27.14
N LYS A 359 7.23 14.07 -28.11
CA LYS A 359 8.46 14.14 -28.89
C LYS A 359 9.49 15.13 -28.33
N ASP A 360 9.12 15.91 -27.32
CA ASP A 360 10.08 16.78 -26.63
C ASP A 360 11.08 15.92 -25.84
N GLU A 361 12.37 16.06 -26.14
CA GLU A 361 13.46 15.35 -25.46
C GLU A 361 13.60 15.76 -23.98
N ASN A 362 13.02 16.91 -23.60
CA ASN A 362 13.01 17.42 -22.22
C ASN A 362 11.70 17.10 -21.50
N ALA A 363 10.79 16.32 -22.11
CA ALA A 363 9.61 15.85 -21.42
C ALA A 363 9.99 14.91 -20.27
N ASP A 364 9.15 14.88 -19.23
CA ASP A 364 9.33 13.93 -18.13
C ASP A 364 9.38 12.49 -18.66
N LEU A 365 10.11 11.62 -17.94
CA LEU A 365 10.23 10.20 -18.27
C LEU A 365 8.86 9.58 -18.52
N ARG A 366 8.81 8.53 -19.34
CA ARG A 366 7.60 7.79 -19.73
C ARG A 366 6.59 8.56 -20.58
N LEU A 367 6.68 9.89 -20.73
CA LEU A 367 5.83 10.63 -21.66
C LEU A 367 6.18 10.36 -23.12
N ASP A 368 7.35 9.78 -23.40
CA ASP A 368 7.79 9.35 -24.72
C ASP A 368 7.30 7.94 -25.10
N ILE A 369 6.56 7.24 -24.22
CA ILE A 369 6.05 5.88 -24.46
C ILE A 369 5.05 5.87 -25.61
N PHE A 370 5.21 4.91 -26.53
CA PHE A 370 4.21 4.62 -27.57
C PHE A 370 3.59 3.22 -27.44
N VAL A 371 4.28 2.27 -26.78
CA VAL A 371 3.75 0.92 -26.51
C VAL A 371 4.24 0.42 -25.16
N ALA A 372 3.35 -0.25 -24.43
CA ALA A 372 3.65 -0.77 -23.11
C ALA A 372 2.80 -1.99 -22.76
N MET A 373 3.29 -2.76 -21.79
CA MET A 373 2.56 -3.82 -21.12
C MET A 373 2.72 -3.68 -19.61
N THR A 374 1.66 -3.94 -18.86
CA THR A 374 1.67 -3.81 -17.40
C THR A 374 0.69 -4.76 -16.73
N ARG A 375 1.06 -5.27 -15.56
CA ARG A 375 0.22 -5.99 -14.60
C ARG A 375 -0.33 -5.07 -13.49
N HIS A 376 -0.05 -3.76 -13.57
CA HIS A 376 -0.49 -2.75 -12.60
C HIS A 376 -0.78 -1.41 -13.29
N ALA A 377 -1.88 -1.35 -14.05
CA ALA A 377 -2.22 -0.18 -14.86
C ALA A 377 -2.27 1.15 -14.07
N TYR A 378 -2.69 1.11 -12.81
CA TYR A 378 -2.82 2.31 -11.97
C TYR A 378 -1.49 3.01 -11.66
N LEU A 379 -0.34 2.30 -11.67
CA LEU A 379 0.97 2.96 -11.50
C LEU A 379 1.30 3.85 -12.70
N SER A 380 1.03 3.35 -13.91
CA SER A 380 1.19 4.14 -15.14
C SER A 380 0.21 5.30 -15.22
N ILE A 381 -1.06 5.09 -14.82
CA ILE A 381 -2.08 6.15 -14.79
C ILE A 381 -1.67 7.23 -13.80
N ASP A 382 -1.34 6.86 -12.56
CA ASP A 382 -0.92 7.80 -11.53
C ASP A 382 0.29 8.61 -11.97
N TYR A 383 1.30 7.95 -12.56
CA TYR A 383 2.49 8.63 -13.04
C TYR A 383 2.16 9.67 -14.13
N ILE A 384 1.33 9.32 -15.12
CA ILE A 384 0.93 10.24 -16.19
C ILE A 384 0.13 11.41 -15.62
N ASP A 385 -0.78 11.15 -14.69
CA ASP A 385 -1.65 12.15 -14.05
C ASP A 385 -0.94 12.96 -12.95
N ASN A 386 0.35 12.68 -12.69
CA ASN A 386 1.13 13.27 -11.59
C ASN A 386 0.48 13.05 -10.20
N SER A 387 -0.14 11.89 -10.04
CA SER A 387 -0.64 11.33 -8.78
C SER A 387 0.43 10.42 -8.18
N THR A 388 0.42 10.29 -6.86
CA THR A 388 1.36 9.45 -6.09
C THR A 388 0.65 8.38 -5.26
N PHE A 389 -0.65 8.17 -5.50
CA PHE A 389 -1.49 7.27 -4.70
C PHE A 389 -0.90 5.85 -4.61
N CYS A 390 -0.65 5.19 -5.75
CA CYS A 390 -0.15 3.82 -5.75
C CYS A 390 1.28 3.71 -5.17
N VAL A 391 2.17 4.63 -5.52
CA VAL A 391 3.56 4.59 -5.04
C VAL A 391 3.63 4.83 -3.52
N ASP A 392 2.80 5.74 -3.00
CA ASP A 392 2.72 6.01 -1.57
C ASP A 392 2.11 4.82 -0.80
N GLU A 393 1.18 4.05 -1.40
CA GLU A 393 0.67 2.80 -0.82
C GLU A 393 1.78 1.74 -0.68
N PHE A 394 2.72 1.62 -1.63
CA PHE A 394 3.87 0.72 -1.48
C PHE A 394 4.87 1.23 -0.43
N HIS A 395 5.24 2.52 -0.51
CA HIS A 395 6.25 3.12 0.37
C HIS A 395 5.86 3.04 1.85
N ARG A 396 4.57 3.18 2.16
CA ARG A 396 4.05 3.10 3.53
C ARG A 396 4.45 1.79 4.25
N ASP A 397 4.56 0.70 3.50
CA ASP A 397 4.90 -0.62 4.05
C ASP A 397 6.36 -1.02 3.78
N GLY A 398 7.17 -0.13 3.20
CA GLY A 398 8.58 -0.39 2.92
C GLY A 398 8.83 -1.14 1.60
N ALA A 399 7.83 -1.21 0.70
CA ALA A 399 7.97 -1.69 -0.67
C ALA A 399 8.13 -0.50 -1.63
N VAL A 400 8.70 -0.72 -2.81
CA VAL A 400 8.97 0.36 -3.78
C VAL A 400 8.45 -0.03 -5.15
N ALA A 401 7.54 0.76 -5.70
CA ALA A 401 7.22 0.67 -7.12
C ALA A 401 8.17 1.59 -7.91
N GLY A 402 8.92 1.02 -8.84
CA GLY A 402 9.84 1.78 -9.68
C GLY A 402 10.04 1.17 -11.05
N PHE A 403 10.90 1.79 -11.84
CA PHE A 403 11.30 1.27 -13.14
C PHE A 403 12.78 1.53 -13.41
N PHE A 404 13.38 0.61 -14.16
CA PHE A 404 14.65 0.86 -14.83
C PHE A 404 14.39 1.49 -16.19
N TYR A 405 15.25 2.41 -16.60
CA TYR A 405 15.24 2.93 -17.96
C TYR A 405 16.64 2.99 -18.56
N PHE A 406 16.71 2.78 -19.88
CA PHE A 406 17.94 2.66 -20.65
C PHE A 406 17.77 3.25 -22.05
N PRO A 407 18.86 3.71 -22.70
CA PRO A 407 18.78 4.36 -24.00
C PRO A 407 18.44 3.39 -25.13
N LEU A 408 17.61 3.84 -26.07
CA LEU A 408 17.27 3.04 -27.25
C LEU A 408 18.12 3.33 -28.49
N TYR A 409 18.91 4.41 -28.51
CA TYR A 409 19.74 4.75 -29.67
C TYR A 409 20.74 3.66 -30.04
N VAL A 410 21.09 2.79 -29.09
CA VAL A 410 22.00 1.65 -29.30
C VAL A 410 21.46 0.62 -30.28
N PHE A 411 20.13 0.57 -30.45
CA PHE A 411 19.46 -0.34 -31.39
C PHE A 411 19.29 0.28 -32.78
N ALA A 412 19.69 1.54 -33.01
CA ALA A 412 19.42 2.24 -34.27
C ALA A 412 20.03 1.58 -35.52
N GLY A 413 21.03 0.71 -35.34
CA GLY A 413 21.66 -0.08 -36.41
C GLY A 413 21.03 -1.44 -36.69
N GLU A 414 20.02 -1.86 -35.92
CA GLU A 414 19.39 -3.17 -36.05
C GLU A 414 18.46 -3.26 -37.26
N ASP A 415 18.51 -4.37 -38.00
CA ASP A 415 17.68 -4.61 -39.19
C ASP A 415 16.17 -4.55 -38.87
N ASN A 416 15.79 -5.01 -37.67
CA ASN A 416 14.44 -4.87 -37.13
C ASN A 416 14.49 -4.26 -35.73
N TYR A 417 14.65 -2.94 -35.68
CA TYR A 417 14.69 -2.13 -34.46
C TYR A 417 13.63 -2.54 -33.41
N ASN A 418 12.35 -2.60 -33.80
CA ASN A 418 11.27 -2.89 -32.85
C ASN A 418 11.40 -4.29 -32.24
N GLN A 419 11.78 -5.28 -33.04
CA GLN A 419 11.97 -6.64 -32.56
C GLN A 419 13.19 -6.74 -31.64
N ALA A 420 14.31 -6.11 -31.99
CA ALA A 420 15.52 -6.11 -31.17
C ALA A 420 15.29 -5.48 -29.79
N VAL A 421 14.58 -4.35 -29.73
CA VAL A 421 14.22 -3.70 -28.45
C VAL A 421 13.32 -4.60 -27.59
N LEU A 422 12.33 -5.24 -28.21
CA LEU A 422 11.41 -6.14 -27.50
C LEU A 422 12.16 -7.37 -26.96
N GLU A 423 12.94 -8.05 -27.79
CA GLU A 423 13.73 -9.23 -27.41
C GLU A 423 14.72 -8.89 -26.29
N PHE A 424 15.42 -7.75 -26.40
CA PHE A 424 16.30 -7.27 -25.34
C PHE A 424 15.56 -7.08 -24.03
N ARG A 425 14.43 -6.35 -24.04
CA ARG A 425 13.68 -6.07 -22.81
C ARG A 425 13.15 -7.36 -22.17
N TYR A 426 12.58 -8.27 -22.96
CA TYR A 426 12.10 -9.56 -22.44
C TYR A 426 13.24 -10.37 -21.81
N HIS A 427 14.41 -10.42 -22.47
CA HIS A 427 15.56 -11.11 -21.93
C HIS A 427 16.03 -10.53 -20.59
N VAL A 428 16.13 -9.20 -20.48
CA VAL A 428 16.53 -8.56 -19.21
C VAL A 428 15.48 -8.78 -18.12
N GLN A 429 14.19 -8.72 -18.44
CA GLN A 429 13.12 -9.00 -17.48
C GLN A 429 13.21 -10.43 -16.93
N GLU A 430 13.36 -11.43 -17.82
CA GLU A 430 13.55 -12.82 -17.42
C GLU A 430 14.82 -13.03 -16.59
N GLU A 431 15.92 -12.36 -16.94
CA GLU A 431 17.17 -12.43 -16.17
C GLU A 431 17.05 -11.79 -14.79
N ILE A 432 16.34 -10.67 -14.66
CA ILE A 432 16.00 -10.06 -13.36
C ILE A 432 15.21 -11.05 -12.52
N GLU A 433 14.10 -11.59 -13.03
CA GLU A 433 13.26 -12.54 -12.29
C GLU A 433 14.07 -13.80 -11.91
N ARG A 434 14.92 -14.32 -12.80
CA ARG A 434 15.72 -15.54 -12.58
C ARG A 434 16.88 -15.35 -11.59
N VAL A 435 17.61 -14.24 -11.68
CA VAL A 435 18.83 -14.00 -10.88
C VAL A 435 18.50 -13.41 -9.52
N ILE A 436 17.53 -12.49 -9.48
CA ILE A 436 17.20 -11.72 -8.28
C ILE A 436 16.19 -12.47 -7.40
N GLY A 437 15.17 -13.04 -8.03
CA GLY A 437 14.14 -13.86 -7.40
C GLY A 437 12.96 -13.07 -6.82
N ASP A 438 11.83 -13.76 -6.70
CA ASP A 438 10.53 -13.20 -6.28
C ASP A 438 10.53 -12.66 -4.84
N ASP A 439 11.48 -13.11 -4.00
CA ASP A 439 11.66 -12.63 -2.63
C ASP A 439 12.07 -11.14 -2.60
N VAL A 440 12.72 -10.65 -3.66
CA VAL A 440 13.30 -9.29 -3.72
C VAL A 440 12.55 -8.41 -4.71
N VAL A 441 12.05 -8.95 -5.81
CA VAL A 441 11.42 -8.16 -6.87
C VAL A 441 10.28 -8.91 -7.55
N SER A 442 9.23 -8.19 -7.92
CA SER A 442 8.25 -8.62 -8.91
C SER A 442 8.34 -7.69 -10.11
N VAL A 443 8.77 -8.21 -11.27
CA VAL A 443 8.65 -7.46 -12.52
C VAL A 443 7.16 -7.37 -12.84
N ILE A 444 6.66 -6.18 -13.19
CA ILE A 444 5.23 -5.97 -13.44
C ILE A 444 4.95 -5.45 -14.85
N GLY A 445 5.97 -5.14 -15.63
CA GLY A 445 5.74 -4.58 -16.95
C GLY A 445 6.97 -4.02 -17.63
N GLY A 446 6.72 -3.33 -18.71
CA GLY A 446 7.73 -2.57 -19.42
C GLY A 446 7.14 -1.80 -20.58
N ALA A 447 7.88 -0.79 -21.02
CA ALA A 447 7.44 0.10 -22.07
C ALA A 447 8.57 0.40 -23.06
N THR A 448 8.18 0.79 -24.27
CA THR A 448 9.08 1.34 -25.29
C THR A 448 8.65 2.77 -25.57
N GLY A 449 9.56 3.72 -25.38
CA GLY A 449 9.41 5.09 -25.81
C GLY A 449 10.23 5.44 -27.04
N ILE A 450 10.24 6.72 -27.38
CA ILE A 450 11.08 7.25 -28.47
C ILE A 450 12.56 7.21 -28.08
N TYR A 451 12.86 7.53 -26.82
CA TYR A 451 14.22 7.70 -26.32
C TYR A 451 14.66 6.53 -25.44
N TYR A 452 13.74 6.01 -24.62
CA TYR A 452 14.07 5.04 -23.59
C TYR A 452 13.23 3.76 -23.64
N GLY A 453 13.87 2.65 -23.25
CA GLY A 453 13.20 1.41 -22.88
C GLY A 453 13.02 1.38 -21.37
N TYR A 454 11.90 0.81 -20.91
CA TYR A 454 11.51 0.79 -19.50
C TYR A 454 11.23 -0.64 -19.02
N ILE A 455 11.66 -0.98 -17.81
CA ILE A 455 11.32 -2.22 -17.10
C ILE A 455 10.69 -1.85 -15.77
N ASP A 456 9.42 -2.19 -15.59
CA ASP A 456 8.60 -1.78 -14.45
C ASP A 456 8.61 -2.89 -13.40
N PHE A 457 8.76 -2.54 -12.12
CA PHE A 457 8.86 -3.51 -11.03
C PHE A 457 8.24 -3.01 -9.72
N ILE A 458 7.98 -3.95 -8.82
CA ILE A 458 7.79 -3.74 -7.39
C ILE A 458 8.97 -4.38 -6.67
N ALA A 459 9.75 -3.60 -5.94
CA ALA A 459 10.85 -4.06 -5.12
C ALA A 459 10.38 -4.28 -3.69
N TRP A 460 10.59 -5.49 -3.19
CA TRP A 460 10.33 -5.88 -1.81
C TRP A 460 11.54 -5.57 -0.90
N ASP A 461 12.73 -5.46 -1.50
CA ASP A 461 13.95 -4.84 -0.97
C ASP A 461 14.67 -4.07 -2.10
N LEU A 462 14.50 -2.74 -2.15
CA LEU A 462 15.04 -1.92 -3.24
C LEU A 462 16.57 -1.97 -3.28
N MET A 463 17.25 -1.93 -2.14
CA MET A 463 18.71 -1.87 -2.14
C MET A 463 19.32 -3.19 -2.62
N GLU A 464 18.71 -4.32 -2.24
CA GLU A 464 19.11 -5.61 -2.78
C GLU A 464 18.83 -5.73 -4.28
N LEU A 465 17.68 -5.22 -4.75
CA LEU A 465 17.36 -5.16 -6.17
C LEU A 465 18.38 -4.33 -6.95
N LEU A 466 18.70 -3.10 -6.52
CA LEU A 466 19.63 -2.22 -7.24
C LEU A 466 21.02 -2.85 -7.36
N HIS A 467 21.52 -3.45 -6.28
CA HIS A 467 22.83 -4.11 -6.28
C HIS A 467 22.88 -5.29 -7.27
N LYS A 468 21.85 -6.15 -7.28
CA LYS A 468 21.82 -7.29 -8.19
C LYS A 468 21.48 -6.91 -9.64
N ALA A 469 20.70 -5.84 -9.83
CA ALA A 469 20.35 -5.34 -11.15
C ALA A 469 21.59 -4.83 -11.90
N GLU A 470 22.53 -4.18 -11.21
CA GLU A 470 23.84 -3.80 -11.75
C GLU A 470 24.54 -5.01 -12.41
N GLU A 471 24.65 -6.14 -11.70
CA GLU A 471 25.27 -7.37 -12.23
C GLU A 471 24.54 -7.98 -13.44
N VAL A 472 23.23 -7.75 -13.57
CA VAL A 472 22.43 -8.18 -14.73
C VAL A 472 22.75 -7.26 -15.91
N PHE A 473 22.73 -5.95 -15.70
CA PHE A 473 22.98 -4.97 -16.76
C PHE A 473 24.43 -4.96 -17.25
N GLU A 474 25.42 -5.27 -16.40
CA GLU A 474 26.83 -5.41 -16.79
C GLU A 474 27.05 -6.49 -17.87
N LYS A 475 26.13 -7.44 -17.99
CA LYS A 475 26.18 -8.52 -18.99
C LYS A 475 25.49 -8.13 -20.30
N THR A 476 24.95 -6.93 -20.39
CA THR A 476 24.24 -6.40 -21.56
C THR A 476 25.12 -5.48 -22.40
N SER A 477 24.65 -5.10 -23.58
CA SER A 477 25.31 -4.11 -24.44
C SER A 477 24.84 -2.68 -24.19
N ILE A 478 24.03 -2.44 -23.14
CA ILE A 478 23.51 -1.12 -22.82
C ILE A 478 24.64 -0.28 -22.18
N PRO A 479 24.83 0.97 -22.61
CA PRO A 479 25.91 1.81 -22.09
C PRO A 479 25.62 2.35 -20.70
N TRP A 480 24.35 2.56 -20.35
CA TRP A 480 23.96 3.00 -19.01
C TRP A 480 22.53 2.60 -18.67
N VAL A 481 22.25 2.44 -17.39
CA VAL A 481 20.91 2.19 -16.87
C VAL A 481 20.69 2.98 -15.59
N SER A 482 19.48 3.50 -15.44
CA SER A 482 19.08 4.27 -14.26
C SER A 482 17.79 3.72 -13.66
N TYR A 483 17.68 3.83 -12.35
CA TYR A 483 16.47 3.64 -11.58
C TYR A 483 15.70 4.94 -11.47
N HIS A 484 14.37 4.86 -11.52
CA HIS A 484 13.46 5.93 -11.14
C HIS A 484 12.27 5.35 -10.38
N SER A 485 11.83 6.03 -9.33
CA SER A 485 10.59 5.67 -8.63
C SER A 485 9.39 5.90 -9.55
N PHE A 486 8.25 5.22 -9.34
CA PHE A 486 6.98 5.60 -9.99
C PHE A 486 6.40 6.92 -9.42
N ARG A 487 7.28 7.89 -9.16
CA ARG A 487 7.01 9.22 -8.63
C ARG A 487 7.56 10.25 -9.62
N ARG A 488 6.67 10.94 -10.32
CA ARG A 488 7.05 11.82 -11.44
C ARG A 488 7.93 13.01 -11.04
N ASP A 489 7.80 13.48 -9.81
CA ASP A 489 8.62 14.54 -9.22
C ASP A 489 9.93 14.05 -8.57
N GLY A 490 10.20 12.73 -8.62
CA GLY A 490 11.43 12.14 -8.09
C GLY A 490 12.62 12.29 -9.04
N GLU A 491 13.83 12.25 -8.49
CA GLU A 491 15.07 12.17 -9.26
C GLU A 491 15.40 10.73 -9.68
N SER A 492 16.22 10.59 -10.72
CA SER A 492 16.72 9.29 -11.19
C SER A 492 18.10 8.99 -10.61
N PHE A 493 18.40 7.71 -10.42
CA PHE A 493 19.66 7.24 -9.84
C PHE A 493 20.36 6.29 -10.82
N LEU A 494 21.57 6.65 -11.20
CA LEU A 494 22.41 5.86 -12.10
C LEU A 494 22.82 4.55 -11.41
N ILE A 495 22.64 3.43 -12.10
CA ILE A 495 23.00 2.10 -11.62
C ILE A 495 24.31 1.65 -12.26
N MET A 496 24.44 1.86 -13.57
CA MET A 496 25.59 1.44 -14.37
C MET A 496 25.85 2.49 -15.46
N ASP A 497 27.11 2.79 -15.75
CA ASP A 497 27.53 3.69 -16.82
C ASP A 497 28.92 3.31 -17.37
N HIS A 498 28.95 3.00 -18.67
CA HIS A 498 30.12 2.66 -19.48
C HIS A 498 30.32 3.66 -20.63
N THR A 499 29.71 4.84 -20.57
CA THR A 499 29.84 5.85 -21.62
C THR A 499 31.28 6.38 -21.76
N ASP A 500 32.07 6.31 -20.68
CA ASP A 500 33.49 6.68 -20.64
C ASP A 500 34.46 5.54 -21.06
N ASP A 501 33.97 4.31 -21.25
CA ASP A 501 34.79 3.13 -21.62
C ASP A 501 35.00 2.98 -23.15
N ASN A 502 34.54 3.94 -23.97
CA ASN A 502 34.64 3.94 -25.44
C ASN A 502 35.50 5.05 -26.05
#